data_AF-G8PD10-F1
#
_entry.id   AF-G8PD10-F1
#
_cell.length_a   1.000
_cell.length_b   1.000
_cell.length_c   1.000
_cell.angle_alpha   90.00
_cell.angle_beta   90.00
_cell.angle_gamma   90.00
#
_symmetry.space_group_name_H-M   'P 1'
#
loop_
_entity.id
_entity.type
_entity.pdbx_description
1 polymer ?
#
loop_
_entity_poly.entity_id
_entity_poly.type
_entity_poly.pdbx_seq_one_letter_code
_entity_poly.pdbx_strand_id
1 'polypeptide(L)'
;MNTLLAFLFLGSLIVILIGAILFFIDYAQKRNKRKSLIIIAVGFLISIISISGFGAIEHHNQKVAEEKQAKIAQIKKQKDKKFKSIASEYSLKYIELISTSEDLAKKVNSEWGNAIDNSGDDYDVDKTIDDIEEKNSDKISQINDDQSTLDSDLTKLKKNNTSKYGYHKFKKANDNITDLTNFVTSPTGSYSDFVDTFNTHDDNASDSYKDLSN
;
A
#
# COMPACT_ATOMS: atom_id res chain seq x y z
N MET A 1 27.08 0.17 22.50
CA MET A 1 28.52 0.23 22.78
C MET A 1 29.17 -1.06 22.30
N ASN A 2 30.06 -1.01 21.29
CA ASN A 2 30.82 -2.21 20.90
C ASN A 2 31.59 -2.70 22.13
N THR A 3 31.31 -3.91 22.59
CA THR A 3 31.87 -4.48 23.83
C THR A 3 33.39 -4.35 23.87
N LEU A 4 34.06 -4.53 22.74
CA LEU A 4 35.50 -4.35 22.59
C LEU A 4 36.01 -2.94 22.93
N LEU A 5 35.39 -1.87 22.39
CA LEU A 5 35.81 -0.48 22.64
C LEU A 5 35.54 -0.06 24.09
N ALA A 6 34.48 -0.59 24.70
CA ALA A 6 34.19 -0.41 26.12
C ALA A 6 35.27 -1.04 27.01
N PHE A 7 35.66 -2.28 26.70
CA PHE A 7 36.73 -2.96 27.42
C PHE A 7 38.08 -2.27 27.24
N LEU A 8 38.38 -1.74 26.06
CA LEU A 8 39.60 -0.96 25.81
C LEU A 8 39.62 0.35 26.61
N PHE A 9 38.49 1.05 26.69
CA PHE A 9 38.36 2.27 27.50
C PHE A 9 38.46 1.99 29.01
N LEU A 10 37.81 0.95 29.50
CA LEU A 10 37.92 0.55 30.92
C LEU A 10 39.35 0.07 31.24
N GLY A 11 39.97 -0.68 30.33
CA GLY A 11 41.36 -1.12 30.45
C GLY A 11 42.34 0.05 30.48
N SER A 12 42.12 1.09 29.66
CA SER A 12 43.00 2.27 29.65
C SER A 12 42.89 3.09 30.93
N LEU A 13 41.71 3.19 31.55
CA LEU A 13 41.57 3.83 32.87
C LEU A 13 42.37 3.11 33.96
N ILE A 14 42.40 1.78 33.93
CA ILE A 14 43.22 0.97 34.85
C ILE A 14 44.71 1.22 34.62
N VAL A 15 45.15 1.27 33.36
CA VAL A 15 46.56 1.57 33.01
C VAL A 15 46.97 2.98 33.46
N ILE A 16 46.09 3.98 33.31
CA ILE A 16 46.33 5.36 33.79
C ILE A 16 46.46 5.37 35.32
N LEU A 17 45.58 4.67 36.03
CA LEU A 17 45.61 4.54 37.49
C LEU A 17 46.92 3.91 37.97
N ILE A 18 47.33 2.78 37.38
CA ILE A 18 48.59 2.10 37.71
C ILE A 18 49.78 3.02 37.41
N GLY A 19 49.77 3.69 36.26
CA GLY A 19 50.81 4.67 35.89
C GLY A 19 50.91 5.83 36.87
N ALA A 20 49.77 6.35 37.35
CA ALA A 20 49.72 7.44 38.34
C ALA A 20 50.28 7.00 39.70
N ILE A 21 49.91 5.80 40.18
CA ILE A 21 50.47 5.23 41.42
C ILE A 21 52.00 5.08 41.30
N LEU A 22 52.48 4.50 40.20
CA LEU A 22 53.92 4.36 39.95
C LEU A 22 54.62 5.72 39.86
N PHE A 23 53.99 6.72 39.26
CA PHE A 23 54.54 8.08 39.19
C PHE A 23 54.72 8.70 40.58
N PHE A 24 53.72 8.57 41.47
CA PHE A 24 53.85 9.06 42.85
C PHE A 24 54.94 8.32 43.63
N ILE A 25 55.09 7.02 43.42
CA ILE A 25 56.17 6.21 44.02
C ILE A 25 57.54 6.67 43.50
N ASP A 26 57.72 6.76 42.19
CA ASP A 26 58.98 7.19 41.56
C ASP A 26 59.32 8.64 41.95
N TYR A 27 58.29 9.49 42.13
CA TYR A 27 58.44 10.85 42.62
C TYR A 27 58.94 10.88 44.07
N ALA A 28 58.30 10.14 44.98
CA ALA A 28 58.66 10.09 46.38
C ALA A 28 60.06 9.50 46.60
N GLN A 29 60.45 8.50 45.79
CA GLN A 29 61.74 7.81 45.88
C GLN A 29 62.86 8.48 45.06
N LYS A 30 62.61 9.67 44.48
CA LYS A 30 63.55 10.40 43.60
C LYS A 30 64.13 9.55 42.45
N ARG A 31 63.34 8.59 41.95
CA ARG A 31 63.70 7.72 40.81
C ARG A 31 63.38 8.40 39.48
N ASN A 32 63.87 7.81 38.40
CA ASN A 32 63.59 8.31 37.05
C ASN A 32 62.13 8.05 36.66
N LYS A 33 61.34 9.13 36.54
CA LYS A 33 59.89 9.13 36.26
C LYS A 33 59.54 8.81 34.81
N ARG A 34 60.54 8.60 33.94
CA ARG A 34 60.32 8.40 32.49
C ARG A 34 59.40 7.21 32.23
N LYS A 35 59.56 6.10 32.96
CA LYS A 35 58.74 4.90 32.76
C LYS A 35 57.29 5.09 33.20
N SER A 36 57.04 5.67 34.37
CA SER A 36 55.69 5.96 34.85
C SER A 36 54.95 6.96 33.95
N LEU A 37 55.65 7.99 33.46
CA LEU A 37 55.08 8.96 32.52
C LEU A 37 54.71 8.32 31.17
N ILE A 38 55.53 7.39 30.66
CA ILE A 38 55.21 6.63 29.44
C ILE A 38 53.94 5.80 29.63
N ILE A 39 53.78 5.12 30.78
CA ILE A 39 52.59 4.30 31.06
C ILE A 39 51.32 5.17 31.07
N ILE A 40 51.37 6.32 31.73
CA ILE A 40 50.25 7.28 31.76
C ILE A 40 49.93 7.77 30.33
N ALA A 41 50.95 8.15 29.55
CA ALA A 41 50.77 8.64 28.18
C ALA A 41 50.14 7.58 27.26
N VAL A 42 50.56 6.31 27.37
CA VAL A 42 49.97 5.19 26.63
C VAL A 42 48.51 4.99 27.02
N GLY A 43 48.19 5.05 28.32
CA GLY A 43 46.81 4.96 28.79
C GLY A 43 45.92 6.06 28.21
N PHE A 44 46.39 7.32 28.20
CA PHE A 44 45.65 8.43 27.58
C PHE A 44 45.44 8.23 26.08
N LEU A 45 46.45 7.77 25.34
CA LEU A 45 46.32 7.48 23.91
C LEU A 45 45.24 6.44 23.63
N ILE A 46 45.21 5.34 24.39
CA ILE A 46 44.19 4.28 24.24
C ILE A 46 42.79 4.82 24.57
N SER A 47 42.65 5.66 25.61
CA SER A 47 41.38 6.31 25.94
C SER A 47 40.86 7.19 24.80
N ILE A 48 41.73 8.00 24.18
CA ILE A 48 41.36 8.89 23.07
C ILE A 48 40.91 8.06 21.85
N ILE A 49 41.62 6.99 21.52
CA ILE A 49 41.26 6.09 20.42
C ILE A 49 39.90 5.42 20.68
N SER A 50 39.64 5.03 21.93
CA SER A 50 38.39 4.35 22.30
C SER A 50 37.17 5.29 22.20
N ILE A 51 37.30 6.54 22.67
CA ILE A 51 36.23 7.56 22.61
C ILE A 51 35.99 8.01 21.16
N SER A 52 37.06 8.32 20.40
CA SER A 52 36.93 8.77 19.00
C SER A 52 36.35 7.68 18.10
N GLY A 53 36.77 6.42 18.29
CA GLY A 53 36.19 5.27 17.60
C GLY A 53 34.70 5.08 17.90
N PHE A 54 34.27 5.31 19.14
CA PHE A 54 32.85 5.26 19.51
C PHE A 54 32.03 6.35 18.82
N GLY A 55 32.49 7.62 18.88
CA GLY A 55 31.80 8.74 18.23
C GLY A 55 31.66 8.56 16.72
N ALA A 56 32.68 8.01 16.05
CA ALA A 56 32.63 7.70 14.63
C ALA A 56 31.60 6.61 14.28
N ILE A 57 31.50 5.55 15.10
CA ILE A 57 30.54 4.45 14.89
C ILE A 57 29.10 4.92 15.14
N GLU A 58 28.87 5.66 16.22
CA GLU A 58 27.54 6.19 16.57
C GLU A 58 27.03 7.13 15.45
N HIS A 59 27.86 8.05 14.98
CA HIS A 59 27.53 8.96 13.88
C HIS A 59 27.29 8.21 12.57
N HIS A 60 28.08 7.18 12.25
CA HIS A 60 27.84 6.33 11.08
C HIS A 60 26.49 5.61 11.17
N ASN A 61 26.16 5.03 12.33
CA ASN A 61 24.89 4.34 12.55
C ASN A 61 23.69 5.29 12.45
N GLN A 62 23.80 6.51 12.98
CA GLN A 62 22.78 7.54 12.83
C GLN A 62 22.58 7.91 11.35
N LYS A 63 23.66 8.17 10.61
CA LYS A 63 23.58 8.47 9.18
C LYS A 63 22.95 7.32 8.38
N VAL A 64 23.31 6.07 8.68
CA VAL A 64 22.69 4.88 8.05
C VAL A 64 21.20 4.79 8.39
N ALA A 65 20.81 5.11 9.63
CA ALA A 65 19.40 5.13 10.04
C ALA A 65 18.62 6.24 9.30
N GLU A 66 19.18 7.44 9.21
CA GLU A 66 18.62 8.57 8.45
C GLU A 66 18.45 8.23 6.97
N GLU A 67 19.47 7.66 6.32
CA GLU A 67 19.41 7.22 4.93
C GLU A 67 18.34 6.14 4.70
N LYS A 68 18.18 5.20 5.65
CA LYS A 68 17.12 4.20 5.60
C LYS A 68 15.74 4.85 5.71
N GLN A 69 15.55 5.79 6.63
CA GLN A 69 14.30 6.52 6.78
C GLN A 69 13.97 7.35 5.53
N ALA A 70 14.97 8.03 4.96
CA ALA A 70 14.82 8.80 3.73
C ALA A 70 14.40 7.89 2.55
N LYS A 71 15.00 6.69 2.42
CA LYS A 71 14.60 5.70 1.41
C LYS A 71 13.17 5.20 1.61
N ILE A 72 12.76 4.90 2.85
CA ILE A 72 11.38 4.49 3.17
C ILE A 72 10.39 5.60 2.80
N ALA A 73 10.69 6.85 3.16
CA ALA A 73 9.87 8.00 2.82
C ALA A 73 9.76 8.19 1.31
N GLN A 74 10.85 8.01 0.57
CA GLN A 74 10.86 8.10 -0.89
C GLN A 74 10.02 6.98 -1.53
N ILE A 75 10.13 5.73 -1.05
CA ILE A 75 9.30 4.61 -1.52
C ILE A 75 7.83 4.88 -1.24
N LYS A 76 7.48 5.37 -0.04
CA LYS A 76 6.11 5.75 0.31
C LYS A 76 5.58 6.84 -0.63
N LYS A 77 6.36 7.89 -0.89
CA LYS A 77 5.99 8.96 -1.83
C LYS A 77 5.76 8.45 -3.25
N GLN A 78 6.59 7.51 -3.72
CA GLN A 78 6.40 6.89 -5.04
C GLN A 78 5.13 6.04 -5.11
N LYS A 79 4.88 5.22 -4.07
CA LYS A 79 3.65 4.43 -3.95
C LYS A 79 2.41 5.33 -3.89
N ASP A 80 2.44 6.39 -3.10
CA ASP A 80 1.38 7.39 -3.02
C ASP A 80 1.06 8.00 -4.39
N LYS A 81 2.09 8.39 -5.15
CA LYS A 81 1.93 8.94 -6.51
C LYS A 81 1.28 7.93 -7.45
N LYS A 82 1.75 6.67 -7.42
CA LYS A 82 1.18 5.58 -8.23
C LYS A 82 -0.27 5.31 -7.85
N PHE A 83 -0.56 5.20 -6.56
CA PHE A 83 -1.91 5.02 -6.05
C PHE A 83 -2.84 6.11 -6.58
N LYS A 84 -2.45 7.39 -6.47
CA LYS A 84 -3.27 8.51 -6.94
C LYS A 84 -3.55 8.46 -8.45
N SER A 85 -2.55 8.09 -9.26
CA SER A 85 -2.72 7.94 -10.72
C SER A 85 -3.74 6.86 -11.05
N ILE A 86 -3.53 5.66 -10.49
CA ILE A 86 -4.40 4.50 -10.72
C ILE A 86 -5.82 4.79 -10.19
N ALA A 87 -5.95 5.44 -9.03
CA ALA A 87 -7.25 5.80 -8.46
C ALA A 87 -8.05 6.73 -9.38
N SER A 88 -7.38 7.65 -10.07
CA SER A 88 -8.01 8.53 -11.05
C SER A 88 -8.49 7.77 -12.28
N GLU A 89 -7.66 6.88 -12.83
CA GLU A 89 -8.01 6.03 -13.97
C GLU A 89 -9.16 5.08 -13.62
N TYR A 90 -9.07 4.41 -12.46
CA TYR A 90 -10.12 3.56 -11.91
C TYR A 90 -11.44 4.32 -11.81
N SER A 91 -11.45 5.53 -11.24
CA SER A 91 -12.69 6.29 -11.04
C SER A 91 -13.37 6.68 -12.35
N LEU A 92 -12.59 7.04 -13.38
CA LEU A 92 -13.12 7.34 -14.72
C LEU A 92 -13.71 6.09 -15.38
N LYS A 93 -13.01 4.96 -15.29
CA LYS A 93 -13.47 3.69 -15.85
C LYS A 93 -14.72 3.16 -15.12
N TYR A 94 -14.78 3.38 -13.81
CA TYR A 94 -15.91 3.00 -12.97
C TYR A 94 -17.20 3.69 -13.39
N ILE A 95 -17.17 5.01 -13.62
CA ILE A 95 -18.36 5.75 -14.05
C ILE A 95 -18.76 5.42 -15.51
N GLU A 96 -17.79 5.14 -16.38
CA GLU A 96 -18.05 4.63 -17.73
C GLU A 96 -18.75 3.27 -17.69
N LEU A 97 -18.35 2.40 -16.77
CA LEU A 97 -18.95 1.07 -16.59
C LEU A 97 -20.38 1.15 -16.03
N ILE A 98 -20.66 2.06 -15.10
CA ILE A 98 -22.04 2.36 -14.67
C ILE A 98 -22.88 2.75 -15.88
N SER A 99 -22.45 3.77 -16.63
CA SER A 99 -23.21 4.26 -17.79
C SER A 99 -23.44 3.17 -18.85
N THR A 100 -22.44 2.34 -19.11
CA THR A 100 -22.54 1.21 -20.04
C THR A 100 -23.52 0.14 -19.54
N SER A 101 -23.56 -0.09 -18.23
CA SER A 101 -24.49 -1.01 -17.58
C SER A 101 -25.93 -0.49 -17.61
N GLU A 102 -26.15 0.80 -17.35
CA GLU A 102 -27.46 1.44 -17.50
C GLU A 102 -28.00 1.32 -18.93
N ASP A 103 -27.14 1.52 -19.93
CA ASP A 103 -27.51 1.37 -21.34
C ASP A 103 -27.95 -0.07 -21.66
N LEU A 104 -27.21 -1.07 -21.15
CA LEU A 104 -27.59 -2.47 -21.32
C LEU A 104 -28.91 -2.77 -20.60
N ALA A 105 -29.08 -2.33 -19.36
CA ALA A 105 -30.31 -2.54 -18.59
C ALA A 105 -31.54 -1.97 -19.30
N LYS A 106 -31.43 -0.78 -19.90
CA LYS A 106 -32.52 -0.19 -20.71
C LYS A 106 -32.88 -1.06 -21.91
N LYS A 107 -31.89 -1.65 -22.59
CA LYS A 107 -32.12 -2.58 -23.70
C LYS A 107 -32.77 -3.87 -23.22
N VAL A 108 -32.23 -4.50 -22.18
CA VAL A 108 -32.79 -5.71 -21.56
C VAL A 108 -34.27 -5.48 -21.21
N ASN A 109 -34.58 -4.40 -20.48
CA ASN A 109 -35.95 -4.08 -20.11
C ASN A 109 -36.88 -3.87 -21.33
N SER A 110 -36.39 -3.18 -22.36
CA SER A 110 -37.19 -2.97 -23.58
C SER A 110 -37.40 -4.26 -24.36
N GLU A 111 -36.38 -5.10 -24.50
CA GLU A 111 -36.44 -6.33 -25.28
C GLU A 111 -37.27 -7.41 -24.58
N TRP A 112 -37.14 -7.50 -23.26
CA TRP A 112 -37.94 -8.39 -22.43
C TRP A 112 -39.43 -8.02 -22.46
N GLY A 113 -39.75 -6.72 -22.32
CA GLY A 113 -41.12 -6.23 -22.46
C GLY A 113 -41.71 -6.50 -23.85
N ASN A 114 -40.93 -6.25 -24.90
CA ASN A 114 -41.34 -6.56 -26.27
C ASN A 114 -41.58 -8.07 -26.49
N ALA A 115 -40.77 -8.94 -25.87
CA ALA A 115 -40.98 -10.38 -25.97
C ALA A 115 -42.31 -10.78 -25.30
N ILE A 116 -42.63 -10.23 -24.13
CA ILE A 116 -43.91 -10.47 -23.46
C ILE A 116 -45.10 -10.03 -24.34
N ASP A 117 -45.03 -8.82 -24.89
CA ASP A 117 -46.12 -8.26 -25.70
C ASP A 117 -46.36 -9.02 -27.01
N ASN A 118 -45.33 -9.65 -27.58
CA ASN A 118 -45.39 -10.29 -28.90
C ASN A 118 -45.49 -11.83 -28.86
N SER A 119 -45.23 -12.48 -27.72
CA SER A 119 -45.18 -13.95 -27.63
C SER A 119 -46.51 -14.61 -27.25
N GLY A 120 -47.45 -13.85 -26.67
CA GLY A 120 -48.75 -14.38 -26.27
C GLY A 120 -48.63 -15.59 -25.32
N ASP A 121 -49.34 -16.68 -25.63
CA ASP A 121 -49.35 -17.91 -24.81
C ASP A 121 -48.05 -18.74 -24.94
N ASP A 122 -47.21 -18.47 -25.94
CA ASP A 122 -45.95 -19.20 -26.22
C ASP A 122 -44.72 -18.53 -25.59
N TYR A 123 -44.94 -17.60 -24.65
CA TYR A 123 -43.85 -16.90 -23.96
C TYR A 123 -42.99 -17.84 -23.11
N ASP A 124 -41.69 -17.87 -23.42
CA ASP A 124 -40.66 -18.61 -22.70
C ASP A 124 -39.62 -17.63 -22.18
N VAL A 125 -39.50 -17.56 -20.86
CA VAL A 125 -38.59 -16.61 -20.19
C VAL A 125 -37.13 -16.97 -20.42
N ASP A 126 -36.77 -18.25 -20.38
CA ASP A 126 -35.38 -18.69 -20.49
C ASP A 126 -34.88 -18.39 -21.90
N LYS A 127 -35.69 -18.72 -22.91
CA LYS A 127 -35.38 -18.40 -24.31
C LYS A 127 -35.31 -16.89 -24.55
N THR A 128 -36.21 -16.12 -23.93
CA THR A 128 -36.19 -14.66 -24.05
C THR A 128 -34.89 -14.07 -23.51
N ILE A 129 -34.40 -14.58 -22.38
CA ILE A 129 -33.15 -14.13 -21.77
C ILE A 129 -31.96 -14.55 -22.64
N ASP A 130 -31.91 -15.79 -23.13
CA ASP A 130 -30.89 -16.26 -24.06
C ASP A 130 -30.81 -15.36 -25.32
N ASP A 131 -31.97 -15.04 -25.93
CA ASP A 131 -32.05 -14.18 -27.11
C ASP A 131 -31.56 -12.75 -26.83
N ILE A 132 -31.87 -12.20 -25.64
CA ILE A 132 -31.40 -10.88 -25.19
C ILE A 132 -29.89 -10.89 -24.98
N GLU A 133 -29.35 -11.91 -24.31
CA GLU A 133 -27.91 -12.07 -24.08
C GLU A 133 -27.16 -12.20 -25.42
N GLU A 134 -27.66 -13.02 -26.35
CA GLU A 134 -27.06 -13.20 -27.68
C GLU A 134 -27.03 -11.88 -28.46
N LYS A 135 -28.16 -11.18 -28.51
CA LYS A 135 -28.32 -9.91 -29.24
C LYS A 135 -27.45 -8.78 -28.68
N ASN A 136 -27.15 -8.82 -27.38
CA ASN A 136 -26.33 -7.82 -26.70
C ASN A 136 -24.91 -8.31 -26.36
N SER A 137 -24.49 -9.44 -26.91
CA SER A 137 -23.20 -10.10 -26.64
C SER A 137 -21.98 -9.17 -26.75
N ASP A 138 -21.93 -8.28 -27.73
CA ASP A 138 -20.84 -7.29 -27.88
C ASP A 138 -20.77 -6.33 -26.68
N LYS A 139 -21.92 -5.83 -26.21
CA LYS A 139 -22.00 -4.90 -25.05
C LYS A 139 -21.70 -5.65 -23.75
N ILE A 140 -22.15 -6.90 -23.63
CA ILE A 140 -21.82 -7.79 -22.50
C ILE A 140 -20.30 -8.04 -22.46
N SER A 141 -19.68 -8.33 -23.59
CA SER A 141 -18.23 -8.50 -23.68
C SER A 141 -17.49 -7.23 -23.26
N GLN A 142 -17.94 -6.06 -23.73
CA GLN A 142 -17.36 -4.77 -23.32
C GLN A 142 -17.44 -4.58 -21.80
N ILE A 143 -18.60 -4.85 -21.19
CA ILE A 143 -18.80 -4.75 -19.74
C ILE A 143 -17.83 -5.68 -18.99
N ASN A 144 -17.68 -6.92 -19.45
CA ASN A 144 -16.79 -7.90 -18.82
C ASN A 144 -15.30 -7.50 -18.93
N ASP A 145 -14.88 -6.95 -20.07
CA ASP A 145 -13.52 -6.46 -20.28
C ASP A 145 -13.23 -5.22 -19.41
N ASP A 146 -14.20 -4.32 -19.29
CA ASP A 146 -14.11 -3.12 -18.46
C ASP A 146 -14.07 -3.47 -16.96
N GLN A 147 -14.90 -4.43 -16.51
CA GLN A 147 -14.86 -4.98 -15.15
C GLN A 147 -13.50 -5.64 -14.85
N SER A 148 -12.97 -6.44 -15.79
CA SER A 148 -11.64 -7.05 -15.65
C SER A 148 -10.52 -5.99 -15.53
N THR A 149 -10.69 -4.85 -16.20
CA THR A 149 -9.78 -3.71 -16.07
C THR A 149 -9.83 -3.10 -14.67
N LEU A 150 -11.03 -2.90 -14.11
CA LEU A 150 -11.20 -2.44 -12.73
C LEU A 150 -10.58 -3.40 -11.70
N ASP A 151 -10.75 -4.71 -11.87
CA ASP A 151 -10.13 -5.73 -11.00
C ASP A 151 -8.59 -5.66 -11.02
N SER A 152 -8.03 -5.45 -12.21
CA SER A 152 -6.60 -5.25 -12.41
C SER A 152 -6.11 -3.98 -11.70
N ASP A 153 -6.86 -2.88 -11.83
CA ASP A 153 -6.54 -1.63 -11.16
C ASP A 153 -6.70 -1.73 -9.65
N LEU A 154 -7.69 -2.44 -9.13
CA LEU A 154 -7.84 -2.74 -7.70
C LEU A 154 -6.62 -3.48 -7.16
N THR A 155 -6.09 -4.44 -7.91
CA THR A 155 -4.86 -5.16 -7.56
C THR A 155 -3.65 -4.22 -7.51
N LYS A 156 -3.54 -3.31 -8.49
CA LYS A 156 -2.47 -2.29 -8.51
C LYS A 156 -2.62 -1.29 -7.34
N LEU A 157 -3.84 -0.88 -6.99
CA LEU A 157 -4.12 -0.03 -5.84
C LEU A 157 -3.69 -0.71 -4.54
N LYS A 158 -4.03 -1.98 -4.34
CA LYS A 158 -3.61 -2.78 -3.17
C LYS A 158 -2.10 -2.81 -3.03
N LYS A 159 -1.37 -3.06 -4.12
CA LYS A 159 0.11 -3.12 -4.15
C LYS A 159 0.76 -1.78 -3.76
N ASN A 160 0.11 -0.67 -4.10
CA ASN A 160 0.59 0.68 -3.83
C ASN A 160 -0.06 1.33 -2.59
N ASN A 161 -0.85 0.58 -1.82
CA ASN A 161 -1.50 1.09 -0.62
C ASN A 161 -0.47 1.41 0.48
N THR A 162 -0.49 2.65 0.95
CA THR A 162 0.33 3.15 2.07
C THR A 162 -0.53 3.53 3.29
N SER A 163 -1.81 3.14 3.27
CA SER A 163 -2.89 3.48 4.21
C SER A 163 -3.36 4.93 4.17
N LYS A 164 -2.82 5.76 3.28
CA LYS A 164 -3.16 7.18 3.16
C LYS A 164 -4.49 7.46 2.46
N TYR A 165 -4.88 6.62 1.49
CA TYR A 165 -5.95 6.93 0.53
C TYR A 165 -7.16 6.00 0.61
N GLY A 166 -7.30 5.21 1.68
CA GLY A 166 -8.51 4.41 1.91
C GLY A 166 -8.81 3.34 0.85
N TYR A 167 -7.87 2.41 0.59
CA TYR A 167 -8.06 1.29 -0.36
C TYR A 167 -9.38 0.51 -0.20
N HIS A 168 -9.92 0.42 1.02
CA HIS A 168 -11.19 -0.26 1.29
C HIS A 168 -12.38 0.34 0.53
N LYS A 169 -12.36 1.66 0.25
CA LYS A 169 -13.40 2.33 -0.53
C LYS A 169 -13.42 1.81 -1.97
N PHE A 170 -12.25 1.69 -2.59
CA PHE A 170 -12.09 1.11 -3.93
C PHE A 170 -12.51 -0.34 -3.98
N LYS A 171 -12.20 -1.13 -2.94
CA LYS A 171 -12.68 -2.51 -2.85
C LYS A 171 -14.21 -2.58 -2.82
N LYS A 172 -14.85 -1.81 -1.93
CA LYS A 172 -16.31 -1.77 -1.81
C LYS A 172 -16.96 -1.33 -3.14
N ALA A 173 -16.41 -0.31 -3.78
CA ALA A 173 -16.87 0.12 -5.10
C ALA A 173 -16.77 -1.02 -6.11
N ASN A 174 -15.62 -1.71 -6.19
CA ASN A 174 -15.42 -2.84 -7.09
C ASN A 174 -16.41 -3.98 -6.85
N ASP A 175 -16.71 -4.29 -5.59
CA ASP A 175 -17.69 -5.31 -5.24
C ASP A 175 -19.09 -4.88 -5.75
N ASN A 176 -19.52 -3.65 -5.48
CA ASN A 176 -20.85 -3.15 -5.89
C ASN A 176 -21.02 -3.03 -7.41
N ILE A 177 -20.01 -2.58 -8.15
CA ILE A 177 -20.09 -2.52 -9.63
C ILE A 177 -20.05 -3.92 -10.25
N THR A 178 -19.39 -4.89 -9.59
CA THR A 178 -19.43 -6.30 -10.00
C THR A 178 -20.86 -6.84 -9.86
N ASP A 179 -21.56 -6.52 -8.77
CA ASP A 179 -22.95 -6.92 -8.59
C ASP A 179 -23.87 -6.31 -9.67
N LEU A 180 -23.70 -5.01 -9.98
CA LEU A 180 -24.44 -4.35 -11.06
C LEU A 180 -24.17 -5.00 -12.42
N THR A 181 -22.90 -5.16 -12.79
CA THR A 181 -22.49 -5.69 -14.09
C THR A 181 -22.91 -7.14 -14.28
N ASN A 182 -22.79 -7.99 -13.25
CA ASN A 182 -23.29 -9.36 -13.30
C ASN A 182 -24.80 -9.40 -13.49
N PHE A 183 -25.55 -8.54 -12.79
CA PHE A 183 -27.00 -8.50 -12.92
C PHE A 183 -27.47 -8.10 -14.32
N VAL A 184 -26.84 -7.11 -14.96
CA VAL A 184 -27.26 -6.65 -16.29
C VAL A 184 -26.73 -7.52 -17.43
N THR A 185 -25.61 -8.23 -17.23
CA THR A 185 -25.04 -9.13 -18.25
C THR A 185 -25.64 -10.53 -18.22
N SER A 186 -26.22 -10.93 -17.09
CA SER A 186 -27.01 -12.15 -16.98
C SER A 186 -28.27 -11.88 -16.14
N PRO A 187 -29.30 -11.26 -16.76
CA PRO A 187 -30.52 -10.88 -16.06
C PRO A 187 -31.25 -12.11 -15.54
N THR A 188 -31.67 -12.05 -14.28
CA THR A 188 -32.42 -13.12 -13.61
C THR A 188 -33.65 -12.55 -12.90
N GLY A 189 -34.59 -13.42 -12.53
CA GLY A 189 -35.82 -13.03 -11.85
C GLY A 189 -36.98 -12.78 -12.81
N SER A 190 -37.92 -11.92 -12.42
CA SER A 190 -39.09 -11.57 -13.22
C SER A 190 -38.91 -10.23 -13.90
N TYR A 191 -39.60 -10.04 -15.03
CA TYR A 191 -39.69 -8.74 -15.70
C TYR A 191 -40.21 -7.63 -14.78
N SER A 192 -41.17 -7.94 -13.89
CA SER A 192 -41.76 -6.95 -12.98
C SER A 192 -40.77 -6.37 -11.98
N ASP A 193 -39.81 -7.19 -11.55
CA ASP A 193 -38.89 -6.83 -10.46
C ASP A 193 -37.50 -6.43 -10.99
N PHE A 194 -37.29 -6.57 -12.31
CA PHE A 194 -36.03 -6.27 -12.98
C PHE A 194 -35.59 -4.82 -12.74
N VAL A 195 -36.49 -3.85 -12.96
CA VAL A 195 -36.19 -2.42 -12.82
C VAL A 195 -35.86 -2.06 -11.37
N ASP A 196 -36.61 -2.60 -10.41
CA ASP A 196 -36.38 -2.31 -8.98
C ASP A 196 -35.05 -2.92 -8.49
N THR A 197 -34.72 -4.13 -8.95
CA THR A 197 -33.45 -4.80 -8.65
C THR A 197 -32.28 -4.06 -9.31
N PHE A 198 -32.43 -3.68 -10.58
CA PHE A 198 -31.47 -2.85 -11.29
C PHE A 198 -31.18 -1.55 -10.54
N ASN A 199 -32.23 -0.79 -10.19
CA ASN A 199 -32.08 0.49 -9.47
C ASN A 199 -31.35 0.30 -8.14
N THR A 200 -31.60 -0.80 -7.43
CA THR A 200 -30.89 -1.10 -6.18
C THR A 200 -29.38 -1.30 -6.41
N HIS A 201 -29.00 -2.05 -7.44
CA HIS A 201 -27.58 -2.25 -7.76
C HIS A 201 -26.94 -0.96 -8.30
N ASP A 202 -27.65 -0.21 -9.13
CA ASP A 202 -27.19 1.06 -9.68
C ASP A 202 -26.96 2.11 -8.60
N ASP A 203 -27.91 2.28 -7.67
CA ASP A 203 -27.79 3.19 -6.52
C ASP A 203 -26.57 2.83 -5.67
N ASN A 204 -26.37 1.54 -5.38
CA ASN A 204 -25.22 1.05 -4.60
C ASN A 204 -23.88 1.31 -5.30
N ALA A 205 -23.82 1.16 -6.62
CA ALA A 205 -22.64 1.45 -7.42
C ALA A 205 -22.37 2.96 -7.49
N SER A 206 -23.41 3.75 -7.73
CA SER A 206 -23.38 5.22 -7.80
C SER A 206 -22.99 5.86 -6.46
N ASP A 207 -23.52 5.36 -5.34
CA ASP A 207 -23.14 5.84 -4.00
C ASP A 207 -21.68 5.49 -3.67
N SER A 208 -21.20 4.33 -4.13
CA SER A 208 -19.78 3.99 -3.97
C SER A 208 -18.88 4.92 -4.78
N TYR A 209 -19.29 5.36 -5.97
CA TYR A 209 -18.55 6.37 -6.73
C TYR A 209 -18.46 7.71 -5.98
N LYS A 210 -19.58 8.17 -5.39
CA LYS A 210 -19.60 9.37 -4.54
C LYS A 210 -18.63 9.23 -3.37
N ASP A 211 -18.58 8.05 -2.73
CA ASP A 211 -17.66 7.75 -1.64
C ASP A 211 -16.18 7.80 -2.04
N LEU A 212 -15.84 7.48 -3.30
CA LEU A 212 -14.47 7.61 -3.84
C LEU A 212 -14.04 9.07 -4.02
N SER A 213 -15.00 9.96 -4.29
CA SER A 213 -14.76 11.38 -4.53
C SER A 213 -14.63 12.23 -3.24
N ASN A 214 -15.04 11.67 -2.09
CA ASN A 214 -15.01 12.28 -0.75
C ASN A 214 -13.81 11.79 0.10
#